data_AF-A0A8T8X0N9-F1
#
_entry.id   AF-A0A8T8X0N9-F1
#
_cell.length_a   1.000
_cell.length_b   1.000
_cell.length_c   1.000
_cell.angle_alpha   90.00
_cell.angle_beta   90.00
_cell.angle_gamma   90.00
#
_symmetry.space_group_name_H-M   'P 1'
#
loop_
_entity.id
_entity.type
_entity.pdbx_description
1 polymer ?
#
loop_
_entity_poly.entity_id
_entity_poly.type
_entity_poly.pdbx_seq_one_letter_code
_entity_poly.pdbx_strand_id
1 'polypeptide(L)'
;NDLCVEGWGDGNFLGLCEQACSWGYCPITACVCSQLGPAPTVPEDTGVQGYPITGEDASYSGLCSFDCNHGYCPSTACGTVEVALTIPTVSDFAPPACTAGEGSGDFVNLCGFGCAHGFCPIHACNCTATGALDLFAVVNASVTAHLTSGLDDYGLCDFACERDRCYDECELGDAWSAEDQLSCIDDDPRSWCEVQSPCDYNLTISTMADLNLQSAEIADECIPFYMLDVLDNMIDVVVANYTDILAHNDYNETLKYYKRYVENNITSSLASAMEWDPAGPGLAYFDCIIEVEGKNGTAAPCPNMAATDGHASYNVYFEARNTTAFERWLLADYGIQPSWVRYDGRHADYNICVGHLNPDCVAWTDNLYGLPRKAAQVNITDPRTVVAQALPHLDGLRENILAAQLQTLVGAWPGFSDDIVQSVSLAVVLLLQAVSSMQEVVTVGKEEKAWEHREMIEEILGAIFLVVPFLGELDAISDALADVAEIVAVVGDAAIVADSIYEIVDDPDNSVMTILNTLLLVGQRSADEYASMAAARRDISDETIEAFGPVFQEKNIQVENMVKDCVAA
;
A
#
# COMPACT_ATOMS: atom_id res chain seq x y z
N ASN A 1 24.33 3.78 -10.10
CA ASN A 1 24.53 4.44 -8.81
C ASN A 1 23.42 5.43 -8.71
N ASP A 2 22.36 4.99 -8.05
CA ASP A 2 21.19 5.81 -7.82
C ASP A 2 21.52 6.77 -6.67
N LEU A 3 21.07 8.00 -6.80
CA LEU A 3 21.21 9.05 -5.79
C LEU A 3 19.84 9.29 -5.17
N CYS A 4 19.82 9.87 -3.97
CA CYS A 4 18.57 10.36 -3.41
C CYS A 4 17.98 11.43 -4.33
N VAL A 5 16.72 11.29 -4.72
CA VAL A 5 16.00 12.25 -5.57
C VAL A 5 14.80 12.86 -4.86
N GLU A 6 14.43 12.35 -3.69
CA GLU A 6 13.44 12.95 -2.79
C GLU A 6 13.82 12.67 -1.36
N GLY A 7 13.62 13.64 -0.48
CA GLY A 7 13.89 13.50 0.94
C GLY A 7 13.30 14.65 1.73
N TRP A 8 13.26 14.51 3.04
CA TRP A 8 12.67 15.48 3.95
C TRP A 8 13.57 15.66 5.19
N GLY A 9 13.27 16.67 6.00
CA GLY A 9 13.97 16.95 7.25
C GLY A 9 13.02 17.52 8.30
N ASP A 10 13.42 17.50 9.56
CA ASP A 10 12.59 17.97 10.67
C ASP A 10 12.58 19.51 10.79
N GLY A 11 11.46 20.09 11.21
CA GLY A 11 11.33 21.52 11.43
C GLY A 11 11.76 22.39 10.24
N ASN A 12 12.70 23.33 10.47
CA ASN A 12 13.18 24.25 9.44
C ASN A 12 14.10 23.57 8.39
N PHE A 13 14.49 22.31 8.58
CA PHE A 13 15.17 21.53 7.56
C PHE A 13 14.25 21.07 6.44
N LEU A 14 12.93 20.99 6.66
CA LEU A 14 11.99 20.37 5.73
C LEU A 14 12.17 20.89 4.29
N GLY A 15 12.01 22.21 4.10
CA GLY A 15 12.11 22.80 2.78
C GLY A 15 13.53 22.78 2.18
N LEU A 16 14.58 22.75 3.01
CA LEU A 16 15.96 22.61 2.53
C LEU A 16 16.23 21.18 2.06
N CYS A 17 15.83 20.19 2.84
CA CYS A 17 16.01 18.78 2.51
C CYS A 17 15.18 18.38 1.29
N GLU A 18 13.92 18.82 1.18
CA GLU A 18 13.10 18.61 -0.02
C GLU A 18 13.82 19.10 -1.27
N GLN A 19 14.37 20.32 -1.23
CA GLN A 19 15.03 20.89 -2.38
C GLN A 19 16.40 20.26 -2.66
N ALA A 20 17.25 20.13 -1.65
CA ALA A 20 18.59 19.59 -1.77
C ALA A 20 18.59 18.12 -2.23
N CYS A 21 17.72 17.30 -1.64
CA CYS A 21 17.58 15.89 -2.01
C CYS A 21 17.02 15.75 -3.44
N SER A 22 16.14 16.65 -3.90
CA SER A 22 15.70 16.69 -5.32
C SER A 22 16.84 16.96 -6.31
N TRP A 23 17.95 17.53 -5.84
CA TRP A 23 19.16 17.78 -6.62
C TRP A 23 20.28 16.78 -6.33
N GLY A 24 20.01 15.69 -5.62
CA GLY A 24 21.00 14.65 -5.36
C GLY A 24 21.97 14.96 -4.23
N TYR A 25 21.77 16.07 -3.51
CA TYR A 25 22.53 16.41 -2.30
C TYR A 25 21.66 16.19 -1.07
N CYS A 26 21.71 14.98 -0.52
CA CYS A 26 20.89 14.60 0.64
C CYS A 26 21.80 14.16 1.80
N PRO A 27 22.31 15.11 2.62
CA PRO A 27 23.18 14.78 3.74
C PRO A 27 22.41 14.04 4.84
N ILE A 28 22.75 12.77 5.09
CA ILE A 28 22.09 11.90 6.07
C ILE A 28 22.12 12.41 7.52
N THR A 29 22.96 13.42 7.80
CA THR A 29 23.05 14.05 9.12
C THR A 29 21.97 15.11 9.35
N ALA A 30 21.22 15.48 8.32
CA ALA A 30 20.16 16.50 8.39
C ALA A 30 18.88 16.11 7.64
N CYS A 31 19.00 15.27 6.60
CA CYS A 31 17.90 14.86 5.75
C CYS A 31 17.72 13.35 5.75
N VAL A 32 16.47 12.91 5.58
CA VAL A 32 16.06 11.54 5.38
C VAL A 32 15.66 11.36 3.92
N CYS A 33 16.28 10.40 3.23
CA CYS A 33 15.96 10.10 1.84
C CYS A 33 14.66 9.27 1.77
N SER A 34 13.67 9.72 1.01
CA SER A 34 12.42 9.00 0.75
C SER A 34 12.45 8.23 -0.57
N GLN A 35 13.27 8.66 -1.55
CA GLN A 35 13.33 8.01 -2.86
C GLN A 35 14.75 8.02 -3.47
N LEU A 36 15.19 6.87 -3.99
CA LEU A 36 16.40 6.75 -4.81
C LEU A 36 16.05 6.75 -6.29
N GLY A 37 16.84 7.44 -7.10
CA GLY A 37 16.62 7.55 -8.54
C GLY A 37 17.89 7.83 -9.34
N PRO A 38 17.78 7.95 -10.67
CA PRO A 38 18.89 8.34 -11.51
C PRO A 38 19.38 9.75 -11.12
N ALA A 39 20.66 10.03 -11.36
CA ALA A 39 21.28 11.30 -10.97
C ALA A 39 20.47 12.50 -11.52
N PRO A 40 19.91 13.35 -10.63
CA PRO A 40 19.04 14.45 -11.04
C PRO A 40 19.84 15.59 -11.69
N THR A 41 19.13 16.48 -12.38
CA THR A 41 19.76 17.66 -12.99
C THR A 41 19.82 18.79 -11.98
N VAL A 42 21.02 19.16 -11.56
CA VAL A 42 21.24 20.26 -10.60
C VAL A 42 21.24 21.61 -11.34
N PRO A 43 20.53 22.65 -10.85
CA PRO A 43 20.63 23.99 -11.39
C PRO A 43 22.06 24.54 -11.40
N GLU A 44 22.39 25.44 -12.33
CA GLU A 44 23.71 26.06 -12.36
C GLU A 44 23.96 26.92 -11.11
N ASP A 45 25.21 26.92 -10.63
CA ASP A 45 25.67 27.77 -9.54
C ASP A 45 25.40 29.25 -9.81
N THR A 46 24.60 29.85 -8.96
CA THR A 46 24.32 31.29 -8.94
C THR A 46 25.44 32.11 -8.29
N GLY A 47 26.33 31.45 -7.54
CA GLY A 47 27.40 32.07 -6.76
C GLY A 47 26.93 32.74 -5.47
N VAL A 48 25.66 32.52 -5.07
CA VAL A 48 25.10 33.04 -3.84
C VAL A 48 25.53 32.14 -2.67
N GLN A 49 26.37 32.67 -1.79
CA GLN A 49 26.74 31.96 -0.56
C GLN A 49 25.61 32.09 0.47
N GLY A 50 25.02 30.96 0.84
CA GLY A 50 24.05 30.87 1.93
C GLY A 50 24.70 30.57 3.28
N TYR A 51 24.08 31.10 4.33
CA TYR A 51 24.41 30.88 5.73
C TYR A 51 23.11 30.63 6.51
N PRO A 52 23.14 29.88 7.61
CA PRO A 52 21.99 29.80 8.51
C PRO A 52 21.63 31.18 9.07
N ILE A 53 20.35 31.42 9.32
CA ILE A 53 19.88 32.69 9.93
C ILE A 53 20.04 32.70 11.45
N THR A 54 19.79 33.85 12.07
CA THR A 54 19.81 34.00 13.53
C THR A 54 18.77 33.08 14.17
N GLY A 55 19.20 32.21 15.08
CA GLY A 55 18.35 31.23 15.76
C GLY A 55 18.71 29.79 15.39
N GLU A 56 19.22 29.59 14.17
CA GLU A 56 19.68 28.30 13.68
C GLU A 56 21.12 27.99 14.11
N ASP A 57 21.46 26.70 14.07
CA ASP A 57 22.80 26.23 14.38
C ASP A 57 23.63 25.81 13.16
N ALA A 58 24.83 25.29 13.43
CA ALA A 58 25.80 24.89 12.40
C ALA A 58 25.32 23.76 11.49
N SER A 59 24.37 22.93 11.93
CA SER A 59 23.74 21.83 11.20
C SER A 59 23.16 22.27 9.84
N TYR A 60 22.63 23.50 9.77
CA TYR A 60 22.07 24.12 8.55
C TYR A 60 23.11 24.57 7.53
N SER A 61 24.39 24.68 7.92
CA SER A 61 25.41 25.36 7.10
C SER A 61 25.63 24.71 5.74
N GLY A 62 25.62 23.38 5.68
CA GLY A 62 25.82 22.63 4.44
C GLY A 62 24.67 22.84 3.46
N LEU A 63 23.43 22.69 3.96
CA LEU A 63 22.22 22.85 3.16
C LEU A 63 22.03 24.30 2.70
N CYS A 64 22.17 25.28 3.60
CA CYS A 64 22.09 26.69 3.21
C CYS A 64 23.14 27.06 2.17
N SER A 65 24.37 26.55 2.30
CA SER A 65 25.42 26.83 1.31
C SER A 65 25.10 26.23 -0.05
N PHE A 66 24.52 25.03 -0.09
CA PHE A 66 24.18 24.34 -1.34
C PHE A 66 22.93 24.96 -1.98
N ASP A 67 21.82 25.02 -1.25
CA ASP A 67 20.54 25.44 -1.80
C ASP A 67 20.55 26.87 -2.28
N CYS A 68 21.12 27.79 -1.49
CA CYS A 68 21.20 29.20 -1.88
C CYS A 68 22.06 29.37 -3.13
N ASN A 69 23.15 28.59 -3.26
CA ASN A 69 23.99 28.61 -4.46
C ASN A 69 23.25 28.10 -5.69
N HIS A 70 22.25 27.23 -5.55
CA HIS A 70 21.43 26.71 -6.64
C HIS A 70 20.08 27.43 -6.81
N GLY A 71 19.88 28.56 -6.11
CA GLY A 71 18.76 29.49 -6.33
C GLY A 71 17.58 29.32 -5.36
N TYR A 72 17.66 28.40 -4.39
CA TYR A 72 16.67 28.24 -3.34
C TYR A 72 17.24 28.71 -1.99
N CYS A 73 16.80 29.87 -1.50
CA CYS A 73 17.33 30.44 -0.26
C CYS A 73 16.18 30.90 0.64
N PRO A 74 15.52 29.97 1.34
CA PRO A 74 14.34 30.29 2.12
C PRO A 74 14.72 31.16 3.32
N SER A 75 14.11 32.35 3.43
CA SER A 75 14.42 33.32 4.49
C SER A 75 14.05 32.86 5.90
N THR A 76 13.38 31.71 6.02
CA THR A 76 13.00 31.07 7.28
C THR A 76 14.12 30.23 7.88
N ALA A 77 15.13 29.83 7.10
CA ALA A 77 16.26 29.00 7.56
C ALA A 77 17.62 29.55 7.11
N CYS A 78 17.68 30.17 5.92
CA CYS A 78 18.92 30.64 5.30
C CYS A 78 18.89 32.13 4.94
N GLY A 79 20.07 32.74 4.95
CA GLY A 79 20.31 34.11 4.54
C GLY A 79 21.66 34.25 3.83
N THR A 80 21.94 35.44 3.31
CA THR A 80 23.19 35.75 2.58
C THR A 80 24.23 36.48 3.42
N VAL A 81 23.96 36.61 4.72
CA VAL A 81 24.82 37.27 5.69
C VAL A 81 25.14 36.27 6.79
N GLU A 82 26.42 36.06 7.04
CA GLU A 82 26.89 35.20 8.13
C GLU A 82 26.55 35.84 9.48
N VAL A 83 25.95 35.06 10.37
CA VAL A 83 25.55 35.47 11.72
C VAL A 83 26.15 34.54 12.77
N ALA A 84 26.13 34.97 14.03
CA ALA A 84 26.50 34.09 15.13
C ALA A 84 25.42 33.01 15.30
N LEU A 85 25.83 31.75 15.16
CA LEU A 85 24.95 30.58 15.26
C LEU A 85 24.67 30.22 16.72
N THR A 86 23.52 29.61 16.97
CA THR A 86 23.21 29.02 18.27
C THR A 86 24.06 27.75 18.46
N ILE A 87 24.39 27.43 19.71
CA ILE A 87 24.94 26.13 20.05
C ILE A 87 23.76 25.36 20.66
N PRO A 88 23.23 24.33 19.98
CA PRO A 88 22.09 23.59 20.48
C PRO A 88 22.48 22.93 21.81
N THR A 89 21.65 23.11 22.83
CA THR A 89 21.78 22.39 24.11
C THR A 89 21.20 20.99 24.02
N VAL A 90 20.35 20.76 23.03
CA VAL A 90 19.69 19.48 22.70
C VAL A 90 19.75 19.30 21.19
N SER A 91 19.87 18.07 20.72
CA SER A 91 19.88 17.78 19.27
C SER A 91 18.61 18.32 18.60
N ASP A 92 18.75 18.97 17.43
CA ASP A 92 17.60 19.39 16.60
C ASP A 92 16.70 18.21 16.22
N PHE A 93 17.25 16.99 16.22
CA PHE A 93 16.55 15.74 15.92
C PHE A 93 16.01 15.02 17.16
N ALA A 94 16.10 15.62 18.36
CA ALA A 94 15.50 15.06 19.56
C ALA A 94 14.02 15.47 19.67
N PRO A 95 13.10 14.55 20.01
CA PRO A 95 11.69 14.89 20.14
C PRO A 95 11.49 15.94 21.25
N PRO A 96 10.49 16.83 21.11
CA PRO A 96 10.23 17.88 22.09
C PRO A 96 9.78 17.26 23.42
N ALA A 97 10.42 17.69 24.51
CA ALA A 97 10.05 17.29 25.87
C ALA A 97 8.93 18.20 26.40
N CYS A 98 8.24 17.76 27.45
CA CYS A 98 7.37 18.66 28.20
C CYS A 98 8.22 19.76 28.86
N THR A 99 7.82 21.03 28.67
CA THR A 99 8.48 22.23 29.22
C THR A 99 7.58 23.09 30.09
N ALA A 100 6.31 22.71 30.25
CA ALA A 100 5.43 23.24 31.28
C ALA A 100 4.31 22.25 31.54
N GLY A 101 3.83 22.17 32.77
CA GLY A 101 2.70 21.32 33.11
C GLY A 101 2.01 21.80 34.38
N GLU A 102 0.81 21.30 34.58
CA GLU A 102 -0.02 21.61 35.74
C GLU A 102 -0.46 20.34 36.44
N GLY A 103 -0.54 20.40 37.76
CA GLY A 103 -1.04 19.34 38.63
C GLY A 103 -2.20 19.84 39.48
N SER A 104 -2.80 18.94 40.25
CA SER A 104 -3.88 19.28 41.18
C SER A 104 -3.55 18.84 42.60
N GLY A 105 -4.16 19.49 43.61
CA GLY A 105 -3.88 19.17 45.01
C GLY A 105 -2.42 19.40 45.37
N ASP A 106 -1.78 18.37 45.93
CA ASP A 106 -0.37 18.41 46.36
C ASP A 106 0.61 18.50 45.17
N PHE A 107 0.14 18.25 43.94
CA PHE A 107 0.96 18.23 42.72
C PHE A 107 1.12 19.57 42.02
N VAL A 108 0.45 20.63 42.47
CA VAL A 108 0.43 21.93 41.74
C VAL A 108 1.85 22.47 41.52
N ASN A 109 2.65 22.52 42.58
CA ASN A 109 4.02 23.05 42.50
C ASN A 109 4.99 22.04 41.87
N LEU A 110 4.76 20.74 42.16
CA LEU A 110 5.59 19.64 41.68
C LEU A 110 5.49 19.47 40.17
N CYS A 111 4.28 19.43 39.61
CA CYS A 111 4.08 19.36 38.16
C CYS A 111 4.55 20.65 37.47
N GLY A 112 4.35 21.81 38.08
CA GLY A 112 4.86 23.07 37.56
C GLY A 112 6.39 23.06 37.36
N PHE A 113 7.12 22.44 38.28
CA PHE A 113 8.57 22.33 38.20
C PHE A 113 9.05 21.13 37.38
N GLY A 114 8.55 19.92 37.67
CA GLY A 114 8.95 18.69 37.00
C GLY A 114 8.74 18.79 35.49
N CYS A 115 7.54 19.19 35.08
CA CYS A 115 7.21 19.36 33.67
C CYS A 115 7.96 20.52 33.01
N ALA A 116 8.49 21.49 33.75
CA ALA A 116 9.35 22.52 33.18
C ALA A 116 10.75 22.00 32.83
N HIS A 117 11.15 20.87 33.41
CA HIS A 117 12.50 20.31 33.30
C HIS A 117 12.49 18.86 32.82
N GLY A 118 11.46 18.49 32.05
CA GLY A 118 11.37 17.21 31.33
C GLY A 118 10.92 16.01 32.15
N PHE A 119 10.51 16.17 33.40
CA PHE A 119 9.97 15.11 34.24
C PHE A 119 8.49 15.35 34.53
N CYS A 120 7.63 14.88 33.62
CA CYS A 120 6.19 15.14 33.64
C CYS A 120 5.39 13.82 33.61
N PRO A 121 5.29 13.10 34.74
CA PRO A 121 4.56 11.84 34.81
C PRO A 121 3.06 12.07 34.54
N ILE A 122 2.54 11.45 33.48
CA ILE A 122 1.16 11.64 32.99
C ILE A 122 0.08 11.22 34.01
N HIS A 123 0.44 10.40 34.99
CA HIS A 123 -0.48 9.97 36.05
C HIS A 123 -0.76 11.06 37.09
N ALA A 124 0.15 12.04 37.26
CA ALA A 124 -0.01 13.15 38.21
C ALA A 124 -0.10 14.53 37.53
N CYS A 125 0.52 14.69 36.37
CA CYS A 125 0.72 15.97 35.71
C CYS A 125 0.11 16.00 34.31
N ASN A 126 -0.44 17.17 33.95
CA ASN A 126 -0.86 17.46 32.59
C ASN A 126 0.15 18.39 31.92
N CYS A 127 0.73 17.96 30.80
CA CYS A 127 1.66 18.79 30.04
C CYS A 127 0.91 19.92 29.32
N THR A 128 1.32 21.16 29.52
CA THR A 128 0.68 22.35 28.94
C THR A 128 1.54 23.05 27.88
N ALA A 129 2.84 22.74 27.81
CA ALA A 129 3.72 23.18 26.74
C ALA A 129 4.86 22.19 26.49
N THR A 130 5.33 22.10 25.26
CA THR A 130 6.49 21.28 24.85
C THR A 130 7.58 22.15 24.24
N GLY A 131 8.82 21.66 24.26
CA GLY A 131 9.98 22.39 23.76
C GLY A 131 11.31 21.69 24.05
N ALA A 132 12.40 22.45 23.94
CA ALA A 132 13.75 21.96 24.21
C ALA A 132 13.90 21.54 25.68
N LEU A 133 14.47 20.37 25.92
CA LEU A 133 14.69 19.83 27.26
C LEU A 133 15.64 20.75 28.06
N ASP A 134 15.13 21.37 29.12
CA ASP A 134 15.95 22.11 30.09
C ASP A 134 16.41 21.17 31.21
N LEU A 135 17.64 20.69 31.08
CA LEU A 135 18.27 19.83 32.07
C LEU A 135 18.70 20.66 33.30
N PHE A 136 17.77 20.80 34.25
CA PHE A 136 18.08 21.42 35.53
C PHE A 136 19.06 20.56 36.33
N ALA A 137 20.18 21.17 36.74
CA ALA A 137 21.30 20.46 37.35
C ALA A 137 20.93 19.83 38.70
N VAL A 138 21.30 18.56 38.86
CA VAL A 138 21.20 17.85 40.15
C VAL A 138 22.24 18.42 41.11
N VAL A 139 21.77 18.92 42.26
CA VAL A 139 22.61 19.50 43.31
C VAL A 139 23.04 18.43 44.30
N ASN A 140 22.16 17.46 44.57
CA ASN A 140 22.45 16.34 45.45
C ASN A 140 21.60 15.12 45.05
N ALA A 141 22.16 14.23 44.23
CA ALA A 141 21.53 13.00 43.77
C ALA A 141 21.28 11.95 44.87
N SER A 142 21.67 12.25 46.12
CA SER A 142 21.42 11.36 47.27
C SER A 142 20.27 11.84 48.15
N VAL A 143 19.59 12.93 47.78
CA VAL A 143 18.38 13.39 48.46
C VAL A 143 17.24 12.49 48.06
N THR A 144 16.48 12.03 49.05
CA THR A 144 15.19 11.36 48.83
C THR A 144 14.08 12.12 49.55
N ALA A 145 12.91 12.18 48.92
CA ALA A 145 11.74 12.87 49.39
C ALA A 145 10.47 12.26 48.80
N HIS A 146 9.39 12.29 49.59
CA HIS A 146 8.07 11.78 49.19
C HIS A 146 6.98 12.77 49.61
N LEU A 147 5.78 12.61 49.07
CA LEU A 147 4.63 13.43 49.48
C LEU A 147 4.25 13.20 50.94
N THR A 148 4.11 14.30 51.69
CA THR A 148 3.62 14.31 53.08
C THR A 148 2.22 13.72 53.24
N SER A 149 1.40 13.69 52.17
CA SER A 149 0.08 13.07 52.18
C SER A 149 0.11 11.55 52.09
N GLY A 150 1.27 10.95 51.77
CA GLY A 150 1.44 9.51 51.58
C GLY A 150 0.80 8.97 50.29
N LEU A 151 0.43 9.84 49.36
CA LEU A 151 0.05 9.47 48.00
C LEU A 151 1.31 9.17 47.18
N ASP A 152 1.17 8.32 46.16
CA ASP A 152 2.23 8.06 45.17
C ASP A 152 2.53 9.37 44.42
N ASP A 153 3.78 9.83 44.51
CA ASP A 153 4.22 11.08 43.94
C ASP A 153 4.85 10.90 42.55
N TYR A 154 4.94 9.67 42.06
CA TYR A 154 5.56 9.30 40.79
C TYR A 154 6.99 9.85 40.65
N GLY A 155 7.72 9.99 41.77
CA GLY A 155 9.10 10.49 41.81
C GLY A 155 9.24 12.01 41.73
N LEU A 156 8.14 12.77 41.83
CA LEU A 156 8.16 14.23 41.71
C LEU A 156 8.88 14.92 42.87
N CYS A 157 8.72 14.44 44.12
CA CYS A 157 9.42 15.02 45.27
C CYS A 157 10.91 14.73 45.20
N ASP A 158 11.33 13.51 44.85
CA ASP A 158 12.73 13.18 44.60
C ASP A 158 13.34 14.11 43.54
N PHE A 159 12.70 14.20 42.36
CA PHE A 159 13.17 15.04 41.25
C PHE A 159 13.37 16.50 41.68
N ALA A 160 12.43 17.05 42.47
CA ALA A 160 12.48 18.43 42.96
C ALA A 160 13.54 18.61 44.06
N CYS A 161 13.62 17.71 45.03
CA CYS A 161 14.51 17.84 46.18
C CYS A 161 15.99 17.57 45.82
N GLU A 162 16.29 16.68 44.87
CA GLU A 162 17.63 16.50 44.28
C GLU A 162 18.20 17.79 43.67
N ARG A 163 17.31 18.69 43.27
CA ARG A 163 17.57 19.95 42.56
C ARG A 163 17.43 21.17 43.47
N ASP A 164 17.41 20.97 44.79
CA ASP A 164 17.26 22.04 45.79
C ASP A 164 15.95 22.84 45.62
N ARG A 165 14.89 22.14 45.21
CA ARG A 165 13.52 22.62 45.01
C ARG A 165 12.50 21.79 45.79
N CYS A 166 12.88 21.36 46.99
CA CYS A 166 12.01 20.60 47.87
C CYS A 166 10.85 21.49 48.37
N TYR A 167 9.63 21.20 47.91
CA TYR A 167 8.44 21.94 48.30
C TYR A 167 7.90 21.48 49.67
N ASP A 168 7.03 22.29 50.29
CA ASP A 168 6.47 21.99 51.62
C ASP A 168 5.60 20.72 51.61
N GLU A 169 5.08 20.35 50.44
CA GLU A 169 4.33 19.11 50.22
C GLU A 169 5.24 17.87 50.29
N CYS A 170 6.56 18.03 50.22
CA CYS A 170 7.55 16.95 50.25
C CYS A 170 8.24 16.83 51.62
N GLU A 171 8.35 15.60 52.12
CA GLU A 171 9.10 15.27 53.34
C GLU A 171 10.42 14.58 53.00
N LEU A 172 11.54 15.16 53.47
CA LEU A 172 12.86 14.54 53.39
C LEU A 172 12.91 13.30 54.29
N GLY A 173 13.21 12.14 53.73
CA GLY A 173 13.27 10.88 54.49
C GLY A 173 14.69 10.51 54.98
N ASP A 174 14.81 9.98 56.20
CA ASP A 174 15.97 9.17 56.60
C ASP A 174 15.75 7.71 56.17
N ALA A 175 16.82 7.03 55.75
CA ALA A 175 16.83 5.68 55.20
C ALA A 175 16.04 4.67 56.05
N TRP A 176 14.81 4.33 55.62
CA TRP A 176 14.39 2.99 55.16
C TRP A 176 12.85 2.90 55.05
N SER A 177 12.29 2.75 53.83
CA SER A 177 11.05 1.99 53.58
C SER A 177 10.78 1.80 52.10
N ALA A 178 10.57 0.54 51.68
CA ALA A 178 9.80 0.01 50.54
C ALA A 178 9.89 0.59 49.10
N GLU A 179 10.49 1.76 48.84
CA GLU A 179 10.42 2.47 47.55
C GLU A 179 11.80 2.95 47.05
N ASP A 180 12.85 2.11 47.16
CA ASP A 180 14.14 2.28 46.44
C ASP A 180 13.99 2.14 44.89
N GLN A 181 12.81 2.42 44.34
CA GLN A 181 12.32 2.00 43.03
C GLN A 181 12.66 2.95 41.86
N LEU A 182 13.34 4.08 42.10
CA LEU A 182 13.69 5.04 41.04
C LEU A 182 15.18 5.44 40.97
N SER A 183 16.11 4.57 41.41
CA SER A 183 17.58 4.79 41.26
C SER A 183 18.23 3.93 40.17
N CYS A 184 17.43 3.47 39.22
CA CYS A 184 17.80 2.41 38.31
C CYS A 184 18.66 2.96 37.17
N ILE A 185 19.96 2.68 37.25
CA ILE A 185 20.89 2.81 36.13
C ILE A 185 20.66 1.64 35.16
N ASP A 186 20.91 1.82 33.86
CA ASP A 186 20.56 0.90 32.75
C ASP A 186 21.02 -0.58 32.90
N ASP A 187 21.85 -0.91 33.89
CA ASP A 187 22.36 -2.27 34.18
C ASP A 187 22.21 -2.66 35.68
N ASP A 188 21.20 -2.14 36.39
CA ASP A 188 21.04 -2.39 37.82
C ASP A 188 20.48 -3.80 38.15
N PRO A 189 21.23 -4.69 38.85
CA PRO A 189 20.81 -6.06 39.14
C PRO A 189 19.84 -6.17 40.32
N ARG A 190 19.34 -5.06 40.89
CA ARG A 190 18.39 -5.04 42.01
C ARG A 190 16.97 -5.31 41.51
N SER A 191 16.26 -6.26 42.11
CA SER A 191 14.96 -6.78 41.63
C SER A 191 13.81 -5.77 41.56
N TRP A 192 13.93 -4.60 42.19
CA TRP A 192 12.94 -3.51 42.12
C TRP A 192 13.31 -2.44 41.09
N CYS A 193 14.49 -2.56 40.47
CA CYS A 193 14.93 -1.82 39.30
C CYS A 193 14.72 -2.58 37.99
N GLU A 194 14.28 -3.83 38.07
CA GLU A 194 13.68 -4.50 36.92
C GLU A 194 12.39 -3.75 36.59
N VAL A 195 12.42 -2.96 35.50
CA VAL A 195 11.21 -2.58 34.80
C VAL A 195 10.60 -3.90 34.33
N GLN A 196 9.63 -4.42 35.10
CA GLN A 196 8.82 -5.51 34.60
C GLN A 196 8.03 -4.95 33.44
N SER A 197 8.47 -5.33 32.25
CA SER A 197 7.70 -5.10 31.05
C SER A 197 6.27 -5.60 31.30
N PRO A 198 5.23 -4.81 30.93
CA PRO A 198 3.85 -5.26 31.04
C PRO A 198 3.61 -6.55 30.23
N CYS A 199 4.48 -6.83 29.25
CA CYS A 199 4.43 -7.98 28.37
C CYS A 199 5.70 -8.82 28.44
N ASP A 200 5.58 -10.15 28.43
CA ASP A 200 6.73 -11.04 28.28
C ASP A 200 7.17 -11.16 26.82
N TYR A 201 7.85 -10.15 26.28
CA TYR A 201 8.28 -10.10 24.87
C TYR A 201 9.25 -11.23 24.43
N ASN A 202 9.60 -12.18 25.32
CA ASN A 202 10.33 -13.39 24.94
C ASN A 202 9.41 -14.52 24.46
N LEU A 203 8.09 -14.36 24.56
CA LEU A 203 7.13 -15.30 24.00
C LEU A 203 7.29 -15.34 22.47
N THR A 204 7.27 -16.55 21.92
CA THR A 204 7.39 -16.77 20.48
C THR A 204 6.03 -17.18 19.92
N ILE A 205 5.29 -16.20 19.44
CA ILE A 205 3.97 -16.38 18.86
C ILE A 205 4.05 -16.04 17.38
N SER A 206 3.90 -17.06 16.52
CA SER A 206 4.12 -16.91 15.07
C SER A 206 2.87 -17.12 14.23
N THR A 207 1.77 -17.60 14.82
CA THR A 207 0.53 -17.86 14.11
C THR A 207 -0.69 -17.32 14.86
N MET A 208 -1.76 -16.98 14.12
CA MET A 208 -3.05 -16.59 14.69
C MET A 208 -3.61 -17.68 15.63
N ALA A 209 -3.36 -18.95 15.32
CA ALA A 209 -3.83 -20.07 16.14
C ALA A 209 -3.10 -20.12 17.50
N ASP A 210 -1.78 -19.90 17.50
CA ASP A 210 -0.98 -19.86 18.72
C ASP A 210 -1.35 -18.65 19.58
N LEU A 211 -1.57 -17.49 18.95
CA LEU A 211 -2.00 -16.28 19.63
C LEU A 211 -3.39 -16.48 20.26
N ASN A 212 -4.33 -17.10 19.55
CA ASN A 212 -5.68 -17.36 20.05
C ASN A 212 -5.70 -18.34 21.23
N LEU A 213 -4.75 -19.28 21.28
CA LEU A 213 -4.62 -20.21 22.42
C LEU A 213 -4.00 -19.52 23.63
N GLN A 214 -3.05 -18.63 23.41
CA GLN A 214 -2.29 -17.96 24.48
C GLN A 214 -2.91 -16.64 24.94
N SER A 215 -3.87 -16.07 24.21
CA SER A 215 -4.50 -14.79 24.55
C SER A 215 -5.11 -14.78 25.95
N ALA A 216 -5.60 -15.92 26.45
CA ALA A 216 -6.13 -16.04 27.81
C ALA A 216 -5.06 -15.98 28.91
N GLU A 217 -3.78 -16.12 28.56
CA GLU A 217 -2.63 -16.12 29.47
C GLU A 217 -1.76 -14.86 29.33
N ILE A 218 -2.09 -13.99 28.36
CA ILE A 218 -1.38 -12.75 28.03
C ILE A 218 -2.26 -11.57 28.45
N ALA A 219 -1.67 -10.47 28.92
CA ALA A 219 -2.43 -9.24 29.20
C ALA A 219 -2.96 -8.62 27.90
N ASP A 220 -4.17 -8.05 27.93
CA ASP A 220 -4.85 -7.56 26.73
C ASP A 220 -4.04 -6.47 26.00
N GLU A 221 -3.41 -5.56 26.74
CA GLU A 221 -2.49 -4.56 26.19
C GLU A 221 -1.29 -5.14 25.40
N CYS A 222 -0.94 -6.41 25.60
CA CYS A 222 0.16 -7.09 24.91
C CYS A 222 -0.27 -7.82 23.64
N ILE A 223 -1.57 -8.10 23.47
CA ILE A 223 -2.10 -8.84 22.31
C ILE A 223 -1.79 -8.10 20.99
N PRO A 224 -1.96 -6.77 20.88
CA PRO A 224 -1.63 -6.05 19.65
C PRO A 224 -0.18 -6.23 19.21
N PHE A 225 0.78 -6.25 20.15
CA PHE A 225 2.19 -6.46 19.84
C PHE A 225 2.45 -7.82 19.18
N TYR A 226 1.90 -8.89 19.76
CA TYR A 226 2.03 -10.24 19.18
C TYR A 226 1.22 -10.42 17.91
N MET A 227 0.12 -9.68 17.76
CA MET A 227 -0.63 -9.70 16.50
C MET A 227 0.20 -9.10 15.37
N LEU A 228 1.00 -8.07 15.63
CA LEU A 228 1.98 -7.54 14.68
C LEU A 228 3.06 -8.58 14.32
N ASP A 229 3.56 -9.36 15.29
CA ASP A 229 4.50 -10.47 15.00
C ASP A 229 3.85 -11.51 14.09
N VAL A 230 2.61 -11.91 14.36
CA VAL A 230 1.88 -12.86 13.53
C VAL A 230 1.69 -12.31 12.12
N LEU A 231 1.37 -11.03 11.98
CA LEU A 231 1.18 -10.37 10.68
C LEU A 231 2.50 -10.26 9.89
N ASP A 232 3.63 -9.94 10.52
CA ASP A 232 4.94 -9.94 9.86
C ASP A 232 5.36 -11.34 9.41
N ASN A 233 5.13 -12.36 10.24
CA ASN A 233 5.36 -13.76 9.86
C ASN A 233 4.44 -14.18 8.68
N MET A 234 3.22 -13.66 8.61
CA MET A 234 2.32 -13.89 7.48
C MET A 234 2.86 -13.27 6.19
N ILE A 235 3.57 -12.14 6.24
CA ILE A 235 4.26 -11.57 5.07
C ILE A 235 5.33 -12.55 4.56
N ASP A 236 6.11 -13.18 5.45
CA ASP A 236 7.09 -14.19 5.04
C ASP A 236 6.42 -15.39 4.35
N VAL A 237 5.30 -15.87 4.89
CA VAL A 237 4.52 -16.95 4.27
C VAL A 237 4.02 -16.54 2.89
N VAL A 238 3.51 -15.32 2.76
CA VAL A 238 3.05 -14.73 1.50
C VAL A 238 4.19 -14.67 0.48
N VAL A 239 5.32 -14.08 0.85
CA VAL A 239 6.50 -13.93 -0.03
C VAL A 239 7.06 -15.29 -0.45
N ALA A 240 7.14 -16.25 0.48
CA ALA A 240 7.62 -17.60 0.20
C ALA A 240 6.69 -18.32 -0.78
N ASN A 241 5.37 -18.30 -0.53
CA ASN A 241 4.37 -18.93 -1.39
C ASN A 241 4.31 -18.28 -2.77
N TYR A 242 4.43 -16.95 -2.85
CA TYR A 242 4.55 -16.24 -4.13
C TYR A 242 5.79 -16.67 -4.89
N THR A 243 6.94 -16.65 -4.24
CA THR A 243 8.21 -17.03 -4.85
C THR A 243 8.16 -18.47 -5.35
N ASP A 244 7.49 -19.36 -4.59
CA ASP A 244 7.22 -20.73 -4.98
C ASP A 244 6.35 -20.81 -6.25
N ILE A 245 5.24 -20.08 -6.31
CA ILE A 245 4.38 -19.95 -7.50
C ILE A 245 5.15 -19.44 -8.72
N LEU A 246 6.01 -18.43 -8.53
CA LEU A 246 6.84 -17.87 -9.61
C LEU A 246 7.87 -18.90 -10.12
N ALA A 247 8.42 -19.73 -9.24
CA ALA A 247 9.48 -20.69 -9.56
C ALA A 247 8.99 -22.03 -10.12
N HIS A 248 7.74 -22.44 -9.83
CA HIS A 248 7.25 -23.79 -10.15
C HIS A 248 6.64 -23.94 -11.56
N ASN A 249 6.88 -25.10 -12.17
CA ASN A 249 6.38 -25.44 -13.52
C ASN A 249 4.87 -25.70 -13.58
N ASP A 250 4.23 -26.05 -12.47
CA ASP A 250 2.79 -26.37 -12.46
C ASP A 250 1.94 -25.14 -12.81
N TYR A 251 2.35 -23.95 -12.35
CA TYR A 251 1.71 -22.69 -12.73
C TYR A 251 1.90 -22.37 -14.23
N ASN A 252 3.03 -22.78 -14.83
CA ASN A 252 3.26 -22.61 -16.27
C ASN A 252 2.27 -23.43 -17.11
N GLU A 253 1.83 -24.59 -16.63
CA GLU A 253 0.76 -25.34 -17.30
C GLU A 253 -0.57 -24.58 -17.21
N THR A 254 -0.93 -24.07 -16.03
CA THR A 254 -2.12 -23.22 -15.85
C THR A 254 -2.14 -22.02 -16.79
N LEU A 255 -1.01 -21.34 -16.93
CA LEU A 255 -0.89 -20.18 -17.81
C LEU A 255 -1.09 -20.50 -19.29
N LYS A 256 -0.82 -21.73 -19.74
CA LYS A 256 -1.14 -22.12 -21.13
C LYS A 256 -2.64 -22.11 -21.36
N TYR A 257 -3.42 -22.56 -20.38
CA TYR A 257 -4.87 -22.56 -20.48
C TYR A 257 -5.46 -21.16 -20.36
N TYR A 258 -4.93 -20.34 -19.46
CA TYR A 258 -5.24 -18.90 -19.40
C TYR A 258 -5.05 -18.23 -20.77
N LYS A 259 -3.88 -18.41 -21.39
CA LYS A 259 -3.61 -17.86 -22.73
C LYS A 259 -4.59 -18.38 -23.77
N ARG A 260 -4.87 -19.68 -23.76
CA ARG A 260 -5.82 -20.30 -24.71
C ARG A 260 -7.24 -19.77 -24.53
N TYR A 261 -7.67 -19.55 -23.30
CA TYR A 261 -8.99 -19.02 -22.99
C TYR A 261 -9.15 -17.59 -23.49
N VAL A 262 -8.18 -16.72 -23.19
CA VAL A 262 -8.15 -15.34 -23.70
C VAL A 262 -8.12 -15.33 -25.24
N GLU A 263 -7.30 -16.17 -25.89
CA GLU A 263 -7.29 -16.27 -27.36
C GLU A 263 -8.63 -16.73 -27.96
N ASN A 264 -9.32 -17.65 -27.30
CA ASN A 264 -10.65 -18.09 -27.72
C ASN A 264 -11.66 -16.95 -27.59
N ASN A 265 -11.60 -16.19 -26.50
CA ASN A 265 -12.48 -15.05 -26.28
C ASN A 265 -12.21 -13.89 -27.25
N ILE A 266 -10.95 -13.61 -27.62
CA ILE A 266 -10.66 -12.67 -28.72
C ILE A 266 -11.37 -13.14 -30.01
N THR A 267 -11.35 -14.45 -30.27
CA THR A 267 -11.97 -15.01 -31.47
C THR A 267 -13.50 -14.90 -31.43
N SER A 268 -14.15 -15.23 -30.31
CA SER A 268 -15.61 -15.13 -30.17
C SER A 268 -16.09 -13.69 -30.11
N SER A 269 -15.39 -12.81 -29.41
CA SER A 269 -15.70 -11.37 -29.33
C SER A 269 -15.59 -10.69 -30.69
N LEU A 270 -14.54 -10.98 -31.49
CA LEU A 270 -14.46 -10.48 -32.86
C LEU A 270 -15.57 -11.03 -33.76
N ALA A 271 -15.94 -12.31 -33.60
CA ALA A 271 -17.04 -12.91 -34.35
C ALA A 271 -18.37 -12.22 -34.01
N SER A 272 -18.64 -12.00 -32.72
CA SER A 272 -19.84 -11.29 -32.26
C SER A 272 -19.87 -9.82 -32.70
N ALA A 273 -18.74 -9.11 -32.60
CA ALA A 273 -18.61 -7.72 -33.07
C ALA A 273 -18.90 -7.59 -34.57
N MET A 274 -18.53 -8.59 -35.36
CA MET A 274 -18.67 -8.61 -36.82
C MET A 274 -19.82 -9.51 -37.31
N GLU A 275 -20.73 -9.91 -36.41
CA GLU A 275 -21.86 -10.78 -36.72
C GLU A 275 -22.73 -10.16 -37.82
N TRP A 276 -23.09 -10.95 -38.84
CA TRP A 276 -23.83 -10.43 -39.99
C TRP A 276 -25.32 -10.23 -39.68
N ASP A 277 -25.92 -11.16 -38.93
CA ASP A 277 -27.33 -11.13 -38.52
C ASP A 277 -27.55 -11.85 -37.17
N PRO A 278 -27.97 -11.14 -36.10
CA PRO A 278 -28.18 -9.70 -36.03
C PRO A 278 -26.88 -8.92 -36.26
N ALA A 279 -26.99 -7.76 -36.89
CA ALA A 279 -25.82 -6.94 -37.23
C ALA A 279 -25.03 -6.56 -35.98
N GLY A 280 -23.80 -7.05 -35.89
CA GLY A 280 -22.85 -6.71 -34.83
C GLY A 280 -22.42 -5.24 -34.89
N PRO A 281 -22.07 -4.63 -33.74
CA PRO A 281 -21.73 -3.21 -33.67
C PRO A 281 -20.48 -2.83 -34.48
N GLY A 282 -19.56 -3.77 -34.69
CA GLY A 282 -18.34 -3.58 -35.47
C GLY A 282 -18.59 -3.32 -36.95
N LEU A 283 -19.72 -3.81 -37.51
CA LEU A 283 -20.07 -3.60 -38.92
C LEU A 283 -20.25 -2.12 -39.28
N ALA A 284 -20.57 -1.24 -38.31
CA ALA A 284 -20.71 0.19 -38.53
C ALA A 284 -19.42 0.88 -39.04
N TYR A 285 -18.27 0.24 -38.83
CA TYR A 285 -16.95 0.74 -39.23
C TYR A 285 -16.53 0.30 -40.65
N PHE A 286 -17.33 -0.53 -41.32
CA PHE A 286 -16.97 -1.12 -42.60
C PHE A 286 -17.95 -0.76 -43.72
N ASP A 287 -17.40 -0.64 -44.92
CA ASP A 287 -18.13 -0.80 -46.16
C ASP A 287 -17.87 -2.20 -46.73
N CYS A 288 -18.88 -2.79 -47.36
CA CYS A 288 -18.86 -4.14 -47.90
C CYS A 288 -19.04 -4.09 -49.42
N ILE A 289 -18.19 -4.80 -50.16
CA ILE A 289 -18.40 -5.12 -51.57
C ILE A 289 -18.86 -6.58 -51.64
N ILE A 290 -20.06 -6.80 -52.16
CA ILE A 290 -20.65 -8.14 -52.27
C ILE A 290 -20.54 -8.62 -53.72
N GLU A 291 -19.90 -9.75 -53.92
CA GLU A 291 -19.80 -10.43 -55.21
C GLU A 291 -20.77 -11.60 -55.24
N VAL A 292 -21.63 -11.60 -56.26
CA VAL A 292 -22.60 -12.66 -56.53
C VAL A 292 -22.40 -13.12 -57.97
N GLU A 293 -22.28 -14.43 -58.20
CA GLU A 293 -22.14 -15.03 -59.54
C GLU A 293 -21.01 -14.40 -60.41
N GLY A 294 -19.88 -14.02 -59.79
CA GLY A 294 -18.74 -13.45 -60.50
C GLY A 294 -18.86 -11.95 -60.82
N LYS A 295 -19.86 -11.26 -60.26
CA LYS A 295 -20.08 -9.82 -60.46
C LYS A 295 -19.95 -9.09 -59.13
N ASN A 296 -18.97 -8.21 -59.04
CA ASN A 296 -18.77 -7.36 -57.88
C ASN A 296 -19.82 -6.24 -57.85
N GLY A 297 -20.45 -6.05 -56.68
CA GLY A 297 -21.24 -4.88 -56.38
C GLY A 297 -20.39 -3.62 -56.15
N THR A 298 -21.03 -2.53 -55.74
CA THR A 298 -20.36 -1.31 -55.29
C THR A 298 -20.20 -1.33 -53.77
N ALA A 299 -19.13 -0.71 -53.26
CA ALA A 299 -18.94 -0.53 -51.82
C ALA A 299 -20.16 0.19 -51.20
N ALA A 300 -20.71 -0.39 -50.15
CA ALA A 300 -21.87 0.11 -49.42
C ALA A 300 -21.77 -0.23 -47.93
N PRO A 301 -22.46 0.48 -47.02
CA PRO A 301 -22.43 0.17 -45.59
C PRO A 301 -22.75 -1.29 -45.26
N CYS A 302 -21.99 -1.90 -44.35
CA CYS A 302 -22.27 -3.25 -43.83
C CYS A 302 -23.31 -3.23 -42.69
N PRO A 303 -24.13 -4.29 -42.52
CA PRO A 303 -24.34 -5.37 -43.49
C PRO A 303 -25.25 -4.88 -44.63
N ASN A 304 -24.94 -5.25 -45.87
CA ASN A 304 -25.80 -4.97 -47.02
C ASN A 304 -26.70 -6.18 -47.32
N MET A 305 -27.70 -6.39 -46.46
CA MET A 305 -28.61 -7.55 -46.54
C MET A 305 -29.37 -7.64 -47.86
N ALA A 306 -29.68 -6.50 -48.50
CA ALA A 306 -30.38 -6.48 -49.78
C ALA A 306 -29.56 -7.08 -50.93
N ALA A 307 -28.23 -7.03 -50.86
CA ALA A 307 -27.34 -7.58 -51.86
C ALA A 307 -27.05 -9.09 -51.67
N THR A 308 -27.39 -9.64 -50.50
CA THR A 308 -27.26 -11.09 -50.19
C THR A 308 -28.60 -11.82 -50.26
N ASP A 309 -29.73 -11.11 -50.26
CA ASP A 309 -31.07 -11.70 -50.22
C ASP A 309 -31.34 -12.62 -51.43
N GLY A 310 -31.83 -13.83 -51.15
CA GLY A 310 -32.14 -14.84 -52.16
C GLY A 310 -30.93 -15.52 -52.82
N HIS A 311 -29.70 -15.25 -52.38
CA HIS A 311 -28.50 -15.88 -52.93
C HIS A 311 -27.96 -16.97 -51.99
N ALA A 312 -27.69 -18.16 -52.56
CA ALA A 312 -27.20 -19.31 -51.80
C ALA A 312 -25.67 -19.33 -51.62
N SER A 313 -24.89 -18.42 -52.20
CA SER A 313 -23.44 -18.30 -51.97
C SER A 313 -22.97 -16.94 -52.51
N TYR A 314 -22.13 -16.26 -51.76
CA TYR A 314 -21.56 -14.97 -52.16
C TYR A 314 -20.17 -14.74 -51.55
N ASN A 315 -19.44 -13.76 -52.08
CA ASN A 315 -18.21 -13.29 -51.45
C ASN A 315 -18.45 -11.89 -50.88
N VAL A 316 -17.96 -11.63 -49.67
CA VAL A 316 -18.00 -10.31 -49.03
C VAL A 316 -16.58 -9.81 -48.84
N TYR A 317 -16.29 -8.63 -49.36
CA TYR A 317 -15.04 -7.91 -49.12
C TYR A 317 -15.31 -6.75 -48.17
N PHE A 318 -14.73 -6.82 -46.98
CA PHE A 318 -14.82 -5.78 -45.95
C PHE A 318 -13.73 -4.74 -46.15
N GLU A 319 -14.13 -3.48 -46.25
CA GLU A 319 -13.25 -2.32 -46.35
C GLU A 319 -13.47 -1.43 -45.12
N ALA A 320 -12.48 -1.37 -44.24
CA ALA A 320 -12.55 -0.51 -43.06
C ALA A 320 -12.58 0.96 -43.50
N ARG A 321 -13.60 1.71 -43.07
CA ARG A 321 -13.69 3.16 -43.34
C ARG A 321 -12.58 3.92 -42.62
N ASN A 322 -12.29 3.50 -41.39
CA ASN A 322 -11.24 4.04 -40.56
C ASN A 322 -10.77 2.97 -39.56
N THR A 323 -9.67 2.30 -39.91
CA THR A 323 -9.06 1.24 -39.10
C THR A 323 -8.72 1.72 -37.68
N THR A 324 -8.16 2.92 -37.53
CA THR A 324 -7.80 3.47 -36.22
C THR A 324 -9.01 3.76 -35.34
N ALA A 325 -10.15 4.12 -35.92
CA ALA A 325 -11.38 4.33 -35.16
C ALA A 325 -11.96 2.98 -34.68
N PHE A 326 -11.95 1.96 -35.55
CA PHE A 326 -12.39 0.61 -35.23
C PHE A 326 -11.51 -0.03 -34.13
N GLU A 327 -10.19 0.09 -34.24
CA GLU A 327 -9.25 -0.46 -33.26
C GLU A 327 -9.37 0.20 -31.89
N ARG A 328 -9.59 1.52 -31.83
CA ARG A 328 -9.84 2.21 -30.55
C ARG A 328 -11.16 1.77 -29.91
N TRP A 329 -12.18 1.53 -30.73
CA TRP A 329 -13.46 1.02 -30.26
C TRP A 329 -13.34 -0.42 -29.74
N LEU A 330 -12.63 -1.30 -30.45
CA LEU A 330 -12.34 -2.65 -29.99
C LEU A 330 -11.58 -2.67 -28.66
N LEU A 331 -10.62 -1.77 -28.48
CA LEU A 331 -9.90 -1.65 -27.23
C LEU A 331 -10.82 -1.20 -26.09
N ALA A 332 -11.62 -0.16 -26.31
CA ALA A 332 -12.47 0.42 -25.28
C ALA A 332 -13.64 -0.50 -24.87
N ASP A 333 -14.32 -1.12 -25.84
CA ASP A 333 -15.56 -1.86 -25.58
C ASP A 333 -15.34 -3.37 -25.41
N TYR A 334 -14.22 -3.90 -25.93
CA TYR A 334 -13.93 -5.34 -25.91
C TYR A 334 -12.55 -5.69 -25.34
N GLY A 335 -11.71 -4.72 -24.96
CA GLY A 335 -10.34 -4.98 -24.47
C GLY A 335 -9.39 -5.57 -25.52
N ILE A 336 -9.75 -5.54 -26.81
CA ILE A 336 -8.94 -6.19 -27.85
C ILE A 336 -7.89 -5.22 -28.38
N GLN A 337 -6.62 -5.51 -28.10
CA GLN A 337 -5.51 -4.69 -28.58
C GLN A 337 -5.43 -4.66 -30.11
N PRO A 338 -5.02 -3.52 -30.71
CA PRO A 338 -4.81 -3.43 -32.15
C PRO A 338 -3.82 -4.47 -32.67
N SER A 339 -2.82 -4.83 -31.87
CA SER A 339 -1.79 -5.82 -32.20
C SER A 339 -2.34 -7.26 -32.26
N TRP A 340 -3.52 -7.51 -31.68
CA TRP A 340 -4.19 -8.81 -31.63
C TRP A 340 -5.13 -9.04 -32.81
N VAL A 341 -5.30 -8.04 -33.68
CA VAL A 341 -6.19 -8.10 -34.84
C VAL A 341 -5.39 -8.11 -36.13
N ARG A 342 -5.85 -8.92 -37.09
CA ARG A 342 -5.39 -8.92 -38.47
C ARG A 342 -6.59 -8.91 -39.41
N TYR A 343 -6.38 -8.40 -40.62
CA TYR A 343 -7.43 -8.22 -41.63
C TYR A 343 -7.18 -9.04 -42.90
N ASP A 344 -6.13 -9.86 -42.92
CA ASP A 344 -5.72 -10.61 -44.10
C ASP A 344 -6.37 -12.01 -44.18
N GLY A 345 -6.47 -12.51 -45.41
CA GLY A 345 -6.90 -13.87 -45.70
C GLY A 345 -8.36 -13.99 -46.15
N ARG A 346 -8.75 -15.24 -46.38
CA ARG A 346 -10.11 -15.65 -46.73
C ARG A 346 -10.67 -16.49 -45.59
N HIS A 347 -11.83 -16.11 -45.09
CA HIS A 347 -12.66 -17.00 -44.28
C HIS A 347 -13.77 -17.58 -45.14
N ALA A 348 -14.11 -18.84 -44.93
CA ALA A 348 -15.23 -19.46 -45.61
C ALA A 348 -16.19 -19.97 -44.53
N ASP A 349 -17.38 -19.41 -44.49
CA ASP A 349 -18.49 -19.94 -43.73
C ASP A 349 -19.26 -20.93 -44.60
N TYR A 350 -19.54 -22.09 -44.03
CA TYR A 350 -20.12 -23.19 -44.78
C TYR A 350 -21.22 -23.87 -43.98
N ASN A 351 -22.38 -24.03 -44.60
CA ASN A 351 -23.49 -24.78 -44.02
C ASN A 351 -23.68 -26.11 -44.79
N ILE A 352 -23.55 -27.22 -44.05
CA ILE A 352 -23.84 -28.56 -44.58
C ILE A 352 -25.27 -28.94 -44.23
N CYS A 353 -26.14 -28.93 -45.23
CA CYS A 353 -27.46 -29.50 -45.12
C CYS A 353 -27.44 -31.02 -45.34
N VAL A 354 -27.93 -31.80 -44.36
CA VAL A 354 -28.20 -33.24 -44.55
C VAL A 354 -29.62 -33.39 -45.09
N GLY A 355 -29.77 -33.39 -46.41
CA GLY A 355 -31.06 -33.27 -47.13
C GLY A 355 -32.14 -34.31 -46.83
N HIS A 356 -31.89 -35.35 -46.03
CA HIS A 356 -32.94 -36.28 -45.58
C HIS A 356 -33.70 -35.79 -44.32
N LEU A 357 -33.14 -34.83 -43.56
CA LEU A 357 -33.73 -34.30 -42.32
C LEU A 357 -34.51 -33.00 -42.54
N ASN A 358 -34.18 -32.24 -43.58
CA ASN A 358 -34.86 -30.98 -43.91
C ASN A 358 -34.85 -30.75 -45.44
N PRO A 359 -35.97 -30.99 -46.16
CA PRO A 359 -36.06 -30.87 -47.62
C PRO A 359 -35.81 -29.46 -48.15
N ASP A 360 -36.00 -28.43 -47.32
CA ASP A 360 -35.86 -27.02 -47.69
C ASP A 360 -34.46 -26.45 -47.37
N CYS A 361 -33.54 -27.28 -46.85
CA CYS A 361 -32.18 -26.87 -46.49
C CYS A 361 -31.26 -26.89 -47.72
N VAL A 362 -30.78 -25.72 -48.15
CA VAL A 362 -29.82 -25.56 -49.25
C VAL A 362 -28.43 -25.35 -48.66
N ALA A 363 -27.46 -26.17 -49.08
CA ALA A 363 -26.06 -25.96 -48.68
C ALA A 363 -25.53 -24.68 -49.33
N TRP A 364 -24.81 -23.86 -48.55
CA TRP A 364 -24.29 -22.57 -48.97
C TRP A 364 -22.86 -22.37 -48.49
N THR A 365 -22.07 -21.57 -49.23
CA THR A 365 -20.71 -21.17 -48.86
C THR A 365 -20.55 -19.67 -49.05
N ASP A 366 -20.18 -18.97 -48.00
CA ASP A 366 -19.90 -17.54 -48.05
C ASP A 366 -18.41 -17.31 -47.80
N ASN A 367 -17.74 -16.57 -48.69
CA ASN A 367 -16.32 -16.25 -48.50
C ASN A 367 -16.16 -14.80 -48.04
N LEU A 368 -15.59 -14.60 -46.87
CA LEU A 368 -15.35 -13.30 -46.26
C LEU A 368 -13.88 -12.93 -46.41
N TYR A 369 -13.61 -11.73 -46.93
CA TYR A 369 -12.27 -11.18 -47.17
C TYR A 369 -12.15 -9.83 -46.45
N GLY A 370 -11.00 -9.53 -45.83
CA GLY A 370 -10.84 -8.28 -45.09
C GLY A 370 -11.51 -8.26 -43.70
N LEU A 371 -12.16 -9.37 -43.32
CA LEU A 371 -12.82 -9.51 -42.03
C LEU A 371 -11.76 -9.48 -40.90
N PRO A 372 -11.94 -8.65 -39.85
CA PRO A 372 -11.06 -8.65 -38.68
C PRO A 372 -11.03 -10.01 -37.99
N ARG A 373 -9.84 -10.50 -37.67
CA ARG A 373 -9.59 -11.80 -37.05
C ARG A 373 -8.48 -11.73 -36.03
N LYS A 374 -8.47 -12.66 -35.08
CA LYS A 374 -7.33 -12.85 -34.18
C LYS A 374 -6.05 -13.02 -34.98
N ALA A 375 -5.02 -12.28 -34.58
CA ALA A 375 -3.66 -12.41 -35.09
C ALA A 375 -3.12 -13.83 -34.88
N ALA A 376 -2.18 -14.24 -35.72
CA ALA A 376 -1.55 -15.57 -35.60
C ALA A 376 -0.74 -15.71 -34.30
N GLN A 377 -0.18 -14.60 -33.82
CA GLN A 377 0.53 -14.49 -32.56
C GLN A 377 -0.10 -13.34 -31.78
N VAL A 378 -0.48 -13.62 -30.54
CA VAL A 378 -1.04 -12.66 -29.59
C VAL A 378 -0.11 -12.67 -28.39
N ASN A 379 0.37 -11.51 -27.97
CA ASN A 379 1.17 -11.41 -26.75
C ASN A 379 0.22 -11.20 -25.58
N ILE A 380 -0.04 -12.25 -24.82
CA ILE A 380 -0.87 -12.20 -23.62
C ILE A 380 0.07 -12.10 -22.43
N THR A 381 -0.09 -11.01 -21.67
CA THR A 381 0.72 -10.71 -20.50
C THR A 381 0.58 -11.80 -19.45
N ASP A 382 1.72 -12.17 -18.85
CA ASP A 382 1.74 -13.14 -17.76
C ASP A 382 1.24 -12.42 -16.49
N PRO A 383 0.12 -12.84 -15.90
CA PRO A 383 -0.46 -12.19 -14.72
C PRO A 383 0.52 -12.11 -13.53
N ARG A 384 1.49 -13.02 -13.45
CA ARG A 384 2.53 -12.99 -12.42
C ARG A 384 3.44 -11.77 -12.49
N THR A 385 3.45 -11.05 -13.62
CA THR A 385 4.25 -9.83 -13.79
C THR A 385 3.78 -8.71 -12.87
N VAL A 386 2.47 -8.54 -12.69
CA VAL A 386 1.88 -7.57 -11.75
C VAL A 386 2.30 -7.90 -10.31
N VAL A 387 2.22 -9.18 -9.95
CA VAL A 387 2.66 -9.67 -8.64
C VAL A 387 4.14 -9.42 -8.41
N ALA A 388 4.99 -9.73 -9.40
CA ALA A 388 6.43 -9.53 -9.28
C ALA A 388 6.79 -8.04 -9.12
N GLN A 389 5.97 -7.13 -9.66
CA GLN A 389 6.12 -5.69 -9.49
C GLN A 389 5.70 -5.22 -8.09
N ALA A 390 4.73 -5.88 -7.45
CA ALA A 390 4.29 -5.52 -6.10
C ALA A 390 5.24 -6.00 -5.00
N LEU A 391 5.97 -7.12 -5.20
CA LEU A 391 6.83 -7.72 -4.17
C LEU A 391 7.83 -6.74 -3.51
N PRO A 392 8.55 -5.87 -4.24
CA PRO A 392 9.48 -4.91 -3.63
C PRO A 392 8.81 -3.89 -2.70
N HIS A 393 7.51 -3.63 -2.87
CA HIS A 393 6.78 -2.66 -2.05
C HIS A 393 6.32 -3.24 -0.70
N LEU A 394 6.47 -4.57 -0.51
CA LEU A 394 6.19 -5.21 0.78
C LEU A 394 7.22 -4.85 1.86
N ASP A 395 8.40 -4.37 1.46
CA ASP A 395 9.42 -3.90 2.40
C ASP A 395 8.90 -2.72 3.24
N GLY A 396 8.18 -1.77 2.63
CA GLY A 396 7.57 -0.65 3.35
C GLY A 396 6.53 -1.11 4.38
N LEU A 397 5.71 -2.11 4.03
CA LEU A 397 4.75 -2.71 4.95
C LEU A 397 5.47 -3.33 6.16
N ARG A 398 6.52 -4.12 5.93
CA ARG A 398 7.34 -4.73 6.99
C ARG A 398 8.02 -3.68 7.86
N GLU A 399 8.63 -2.67 7.25
CA GLU A 399 9.29 -1.59 7.97
C GLU A 399 8.32 -0.86 8.90
N ASN A 400 7.09 -0.61 8.45
CA ASN A 400 6.06 0.02 9.28
C ASN A 400 5.60 -0.88 10.44
N ILE A 401 5.49 -2.19 10.24
CA ILE A 401 5.22 -3.14 11.32
C ILE A 401 6.33 -3.09 12.37
N LEU A 402 7.59 -3.24 11.94
CA LEU A 402 8.75 -3.24 12.83
C LEU A 402 8.92 -1.90 13.56
N ALA A 403 8.64 -0.79 12.89
CA ALA A 403 8.68 0.54 13.49
C ALA A 403 7.60 0.71 14.57
N ALA A 404 6.38 0.23 14.33
CA ALA A 404 5.30 0.25 15.32
C ALA A 404 5.61 -0.65 16.52
N GLN A 405 6.18 -1.83 16.28
CA GLN A 405 6.63 -2.73 17.34
C GLN A 405 7.75 -2.11 18.18
N LEU A 406 8.76 -1.50 17.55
CA LEU A 406 9.85 -0.84 18.27
C LEU A 406 9.33 0.30 19.16
N GLN A 407 8.42 1.13 18.64
CA GLN A 407 7.79 2.21 19.41
C GLN A 407 6.98 1.67 20.59
N THR A 408 6.27 0.56 20.41
CA THR A 408 5.53 -0.11 21.48
C THR A 408 6.48 -0.65 22.55
N LEU A 409 7.58 -1.31 22.14
CA LEU A 409 8.58 -1.88 23.06
C LEU A 409 9.26 -0.84 23.94
N VAL A 410 9.56 0.34 23.39
CA VAL A 410 10.23 1.43 24.14
C VAL A 410 9.24 2.37 24.82
N GLY A 411 7.93 2.06 24.79
CA GLY A 411 6.88 2.89 25.39
C GLY A 411 6.71 4.27 24.73
N ALA A 412 7.18 4.44 23.49
CA ALA A 412 7.12 5.69 22.75
C ALA A 412 5.86 5.84 21.89
N TRP A 413 5.00 4.80 21.79
CA TRP A 413 3.79 4.84 20.99
C TRP A 413 2.72 5.76 21.64
N PRO A 414 2.33 6.88 21.00
CA PRO A 414 1.40 7.83 21.62
C PRO A 414 -0.08 7.58 21.29
N GLY A 415 -0.39 6.57 20.47
CA GLY A 415 -1.74 6.28 19.96
C GLY A 415 -2.33 4.97 20.49
N PHE A 416 -3.46 4.55 19.91
CA PHE A 416 -4.06 3.23 20.19
C PHE A 416 -3.35 2.16 19.37
N SER A 417 -2.92 1.08 20.03
CA SER A 417 -2.28 -0.07 19.36
C SER A 417 -3.26 -0.84 18.47
N ASP A 418 -4.55 -0.81 18.79
CA ASP A 418 -5.62 -1.37 17.95
C ASP A 418 -5.68 -0.74 16.56
N ASP A 419 -5.46 0.58 16.46
CA ASP A 419 -5.47 1.28 15.18
C ASP A 419 -4.31 0.81 14.29
N ILE A 420 -3.15 0.47 14.88
CA ILE A 420 -2.03 -0.15 14.15
C ILE A 420 -2.46 -1.49 13.58
N VAL A 421 -2.98 -2.37 14.43
CA VAL A 421 -3.32 -3.73 14.04
C VAL A 421 -4.44 -3.76 13.00
N GLN A 422 -5.47 -2.93 13.18
CA GLN A 422 -6.55 -2.75 12.21
C GLN A 422 -6.02 -2.21 10.88
N SER A 423 -5.02 -1.33 10.85
CA SER A 423 -4.49 -0.85 9.58
C SER A 423 -3.64 -1.93 8.89
N VAL A 424 -2.69 -2.52 9.62
CA VAL A 424 -1.73 -3.51 9.10
C VAL A 424 -2.42 -4.79 8.63
N SER A 425 -3.37 -5.30 9.41
CA SER A 425 -3.99 -6.59 9.08
C SER A 425 -4.80 -6.55 7.79
N LEU A 426 -5.29 -5.39 7.34
CA LEU A 426 -6.01 -5.28 6.06
C LEU A 426 -5.04 -5.64 4.95
N ALA A 427 -3.89 -4.99 4.94
CA ALA A 427 -2.85 -5.17 3.94
C ALA A 427 -2.33 -6.62 3.90
N VAL A 428 -1.93 -7.14 5.06
CA VAL A 428 -1.36 -8.49 5.13
C VAL A 428 -2.37 -9.57 4.75
N VAL A 429 -3.63 -9.43 5.16
CA VAL A 429 -4.67 -10.43 4.86
C VAL A 429 -5.12 -10.36 3.40
N LEU A 430 -5.17 -9.18 2.77
CA LEU A 430 -5.41 -9.05 1.33
C LEU A 430 -4.35 -9.80 0.51
N LEU A 431 -3.07 -9.64 0.87
CA LEU A 431 -1.97 -10.39 0.24
C LEU A 431 -2.11 -11.89 0.46
N LEU A 432 -2.47 -12.33 1.67
CA LEU A 432 -2.67 -13.75 1.96
C LEU A 432 -3.79 -14.34 1.10
N GLN A 433 -4.90 -13.63 0.95
CA GLN A 433 -6.02 -14.04 0.11
C GLN A 433 -5.58 -14.16 -1.35
N ALA A 434 -4.87 -13.17 -1.88
CA ALA A 434 -4.35 -13.21 -3.24
C ALA A 434 -3.47 -14.45 -3.48
N VAL A 435 -2.52 -14.75 -2.58
CA VAL A 435 -1.69 -15.96 -2.62
C VAL A 435 -2.54 -17.22 -2.64
N SER A 436 -3.50 -17.31 -1.71
CA SER A 436 -4.35 -18.50 -1.57
C SER A 436 -5.13 -18.77 -2.86
N SER A 437 -5.71 -17.73 -3.47
CA SER A 437 -6.42 -17.82 -4.74
C SER A 437 -5.53 -18.38 -5.86
N MET A 438 -4.27 -17.93 -5.98
CA MET A 438 -3.36 -18.50 -6.98
C MET A 438 -2.95 -19.95 -6.68
N GLN A 439 -2.82 -20.34 -5.41
CA GLN A 439 -2.53 -21.73 -5.04
C GLN A 439 -3.70 -22.66 -5.38
N GLU A 440 -4.93 -22.18 -5.19
CA GLU A 440 -6.14 -22.89 -5.57
C GLU A 440 -6.20 -23.11 -7.08
N VAL A 441 -5.91 -22.06 -7.86
CA VAL A 441 -5.80 -22.15 -9.33
C VAL A 441 -4.79 -23.22 -9.78
N VAL A 442 -3.64 -23.36 -9.13
CA VAL A 442 -2.66 -24.42 -9.45
C VAL A 442 -3.22 -25.80 -9.14
N THR A 443 -3.99 -25.92 -8.05
CA THR A 443 -4.57 -27.18 -7.60
C THR A 443 -5.67 -27.64 -8.55
N VAL A 444 -6.62 -26.75 -8.87
CA VAL A 444 -7.68 -26.96 -9.86
C VAL A 444 -7.07 -27.23 -11.24
N GLY A 445 -6.01 -26.49 -11.57
CA GLY A 445 -5.21 -26.67 -12.76
C GLY A 445 -4.38 -27.96 -12.84
N LYS A 446 -4.57 -28.95 -11.96
CA LYS A 446 -4.02 -30.31 -12.16
C LYS A 446 -5.07 -31.30 -12.66
N GLU A 447 -6.35 -30.92 -12.64
CA GLU A 447 -7.44 -31.77 -13.08
C GLU A 447 -7.79 -31.49 -14.55
N GLU A 448 -7.62 -32.50 -15.42
CA GLU A 448 -7.53 -32.41 -16.90
C GLU A 448 -8.80 -31.91 -17.65
N LYS A 449 -9.79 -31.34 -16.94
CA LYS A 449 -11.03 -30.78 -17.49
C LYS A 449 -11.53 -29.47 -16.83
N ALA A 450 -10.85 -28.93 -15.82
CA ALA A 450 -11.27 -27.69 -15.16
C ALA A 450 -11.08 -26.42 -16.02
N TRP A 451 -10.29 -26.52 -17.09
CA TRP A 451 -9.86 -25.43 -17.98
C TRP A 451 -10.89 -24.92 -18.99
N GLU A 452 -12.06 -25.59 -19.07
CA GLU A 452 -13.20 -25.10 -19.85
C GLU A 452 -14.06 -24.13 -19.02
N HIS A 453 -13.73 -23.91 -17.74
CA HIS A 453 -14.56 -23.15 -16.81
C HIS A 453 -14.00 -21.75 -16.59
N ARG A 454 -14.86 -20.77 -16.86
CA ARG A 454 -14.67 -19.33 -16.66
C ARG A 454 -14.12 -18.99 -15.25
N GLU A 455 -14.58 -19.73 -14.24
CA GLU A 455 -14.26 -19.55 -12.82
C GLU A 455 -12.75 -19.51 -12.52
N MET A 456 -11.94 -20.33 -13.20
CA MET A 456 -10.49 -20.33 -12.94
C MET A 456 -9.81 -19.05 -13.46
N ILE A 457 -10.31 -18.48 -14.55
CA ILE A 457 -9.77 -17.23 -15.11
C ILE A 457 -10.21 -16.06 -14.25
N GLU A 458 -11.45 -16.08 -13.77
CA GLU A 458 -11.96 -15.13 -12.78
C GLU A 458 -11.10 -15.16 -11.51
N GLU A 459 -10.74 -16.35 -11.00
CA GLU A 459 -9.89 -16.48 -9.81
C GLU A 459 -8.46 -15.97 -10.06
N ILE A 460 -7.87 -16.24 -11.23
CA ILE A 460 -6.57 -15.67 -11.62
C ILE A 460 -6.64 -14.14 -11.63
N LEU A 461 -7.65 -13.59 -12.31
CA LEU A 461 -7.79 -12.14 -12.46
C LEU A 461 -8.04 -11.48 -11.09
N GLY A 462 -9.00 -12.00 -10.31
CA GLY A 462 -9.30 -11.50 -8.97
C GLY A 462 -8.08 -11.52 -8.05
N ALA A 463 -7.31 -12.61 -8.04
CA ALA A 463 -6.08 -12.69 -7.25
C ALA A 463 -5.05 -11.62 -7.62
N ILE A 464 -4.92 -11.28 -8.90
CA ILE A 464 -4.01 -10.21 -9.35
C ILE A 464 -4.53 -8.85 -8.90
N PHE A 465 -5.84 -8.61 -9.06
CA PHE A 465 -6.46 -7.35 -8.70
C PHE A 465 -6.30 -7.02 -7.22
N LEU A 466 -6.35 -8.02 -6.33
CA LEU A 466 -6.06 -7.84 -4.90
C LEU A 466 -4.62 -7.39 -4.62
N VAL A 467 -3.69 -7.62 -5.55
CA VAL A 467 -2.27 -7.23 -5.43
C VAL A 467 -2.02 -5.84 -6.02
N VAL A 468 -2.92 -5.33 -6.88
CA VAL A 468 -2.76 -4.03 -7.54
C VAL A 468 -2.57 -2.88 -6.56
N PRO A 469 -3.32 -2.79 -5.45
CA PRO A 469 -3.10 -1.75 -4.46
C PRO A 469 -1.70 -1.74 -3.81
N PHE A 470 -0.94 -2.84 -3.92
CA PHE A 470 0.43 -2.95 -3.41
C PHE A 470 1.50 -2.42 -4.36
N LEU A 471 1.11 -1.91 -5.53
CA LEU A 471 2.02 -1.26 -6.45
C LEU A 471 2.46 0.15 -5.96
N GLY A 472 1.77 0.73 -4.98
CA GLY A 472 2.07 2.05 -4.40
C GLY A 472 1.65 3.23 -5.30
N GLU A 473 2.07 4.46 -4.95
CA GLU A 473 1.92 5.64 -5.81
C GLU A 473 2.79 5.48 -7.07
N LEU A 474 2.21 4.91 -8.12
CA LEU A 474 2.82 4.89 -9.44
C LEU A 474 2.19 5.97 -10.30
N ASP A 475 2.99 6.97 -10.67
CA ASP A 475 2.74 7.88 -11.79
C ASP A 475 2.66 7.16 -13.17
N ALA A 476 2.53 5.83 -13.20
CA ALA A 476 2.21 5.04 -14.38
C ALA A 476 1.54 3.72 -13.98
N ILE A 477 0.28 3.53 -14.37
CA ILE A 477 -0.30 2.19 -14.57
C ILE A 477 0.75 1.39 -15.34
N SER A 478 1.32 0.34 -14.74
CA SER A 478 2.33 -0.46 -15.44
C SER A 478 1.69 -1.04 -16.70
N ASP A 479 2.46 -1.16 -17.80
CA ASP A 479 1.95 -1.77 -19.04
C ASP A 479 1.32 -3.14 -18.75
N ALA A 480 1.87 -3.87 -17.77
CA ALA A 480 1.34 -5.15 -17.31
C ALA A 480 -0.05 -5.05 -16.66
N LEU A 481 -0.29 -4.03 -15.84
CA LEU A 481 -1.60 -3.80 -15.24
C LEU A 481 -2.63 -3.38 -16.28
N ALA A 482 -2.25 -2.48 -17.20
CA ALA A 482 -3.11 -2.09 -18.32
C ALA A 482 -3.49 -3.30 -19.18
N ASP A 483 -2.51 -4.14 -19.53
CA ASP A 483 -2.74 -5.37 -20.29
C ASP A 483 -3.69 -6.34 -19.55
N VAL A 484 -3.52 -6.51 -18.23
CA VAL A 484 -4.39 -7.39 -17.42
C VAL A 484 -5.82 -6.83 -17.35
N ALA A 485 -5.99 -5.52 -17.22
CA ALA A 485 -7.30 -4.87 -17.25
C ALA A 485 -8.00 -5.04 -18.61
N GLU A 486 -7.27 -4.92 -19.72
CA GLU A 486 -7.79 -5.18 -21.06
C GLU A 486 -8.25 -6.64 -21.23
N ILE A 487 -7.52 -7.59 -20.64
CA ILE A 487 -7.89 -9.02 -20.68
C ILE A 487 -9.22 -9.28 -19.95
N VAL A 488 -9.53 -8.56 -18.87
CA VAL A 488 -10.84 -8.65 -18.18
C VAL A 488 -11.97 -8.32 -19.14
N ALA A 489 -11.85 -7.22 -19.89
CA ALA A 489 -12.85 -6.79 -20.86
C ALA A 489 -13.03 -7.81 -22.00
N VAL A 490 -11.95 -8.46 -22.45
CA VAL A 490 -12.02 -9.56 -23.44
C VAL A 490 -12.83 -10.74 -22.92
N VAL A 491 -12.78 -11.02 -21.62
CA VAL A 491 -13.46 -12.16 -20.99
C VAL A 491 -14.97 -11.91 -20.80
N GLY A 492 -15.42 -10.66 -20.85
CA GLY A 492 -16.83 -10.25 -21.02
C GLY A 492 -17.78 -10.49 -19.82
N ASP A 493 -17.51 -11.51 -18.98
CA ASP A 493 -18.35 -11.94 -17.85
C ASP A 493 -17.66 -11.85 -16.48
N ALA A 494 -16.34 -11.60 -16.43
CA ALA A 494 -15.56 -11.46 -15.19
C ALA A 494 -15.83 -10.14 -14.43
N ALA A 495 -16.78 -9.34 -14.93
CA ALA A 495 -17.08 -7.99 -14.49
C ALA A 495 -17.46 -7.87 -13.01
N ILE A 496 -18.00 -8.90 -12.34
CA ILE A 496 -18.52 -8.69 -10.96
C ILE A 496 -17.39 -8.53 -9.92
N VAL A 497 -16.34 -9.36 -9.97
CA VAL A 497 -15.19 -9.24 -9.06
C VAL A 497 -14.23 -8.17 -9.56
N ALA A 498 -14.09 -8.03 -10.88
CA ALA A 498 -13.26 -7.00 -11.46
C ALA A 498 -13.85 -5.60 -11.26
N ASP A 499 -15.15 -5.36 -11.41
CA ASP A 499 -15.74 -4.02 -11.22
C ASP A 499 -15.58 -3.55 -9.78
N SER A 500 -15.82 -4.42 -8.78
CA SER A 500 -15.68 -4.03 -7.37
C SER A 500 -14.22 -3.75 -6.95
N ILE A 501 -13.24 -4.53 -7.44
CA ILE A 501 -11.82 -4.27 -7.14
C ILE A 501 -11.22 -3.20 -8.05
N TYR A 502 -11.68 -3.08 -9.29
CA TYR A 502 -11.30 -1.99 -10.19
C TYR A 502 -11.83 -0.65 -9.67
N GLU A 503 -13.05 -0.58 -9.14
CA GLU A 503 -13.58 0.60 -8.44
C GLU A 503 -12.71 0.98 -7.25
N ILE A 504 -12.15 0.01 -6.51
CA ILE A 504 -11.19 0.30 -5.44
C ILE A 504 -9.93 0.96 -5.99
N VAL A 505 -9.40 0.48 -7.12
CA VAL A 505 -8.16 0.99 -7.72
C VAL A 505 -8.35 2.32 -8.44
N ASP A 506 -9.49 2.51 -9.12
CA ASP A 506 -9.81 3.70 -9.91
C ASP A 506 -10.25 4.89 -9.02
N ASP A 507 -10.71 4.60 -7.80
CA ASP A 507 -11.04 5.60 -6.79
C ASP A 507 -9.87 5.81 -5.80
N PRO A 508 -9.04 6.86 -5.96
CA PRO A 508 -7.93 7.13 -5.04
C PRO A 508 -8.40 7.49 -3.63
N ASP A 509 -9.67 7.90 -3.45
CA ASP A 509 -10.27 8.23 -2.16
C ASP A 509 -10.94 7.00 -1.51
N ASN A 510 -10.82 5.82 -2.13
CA ASN A 510 -11.34 4.58 -1.56
C ASN A 510 -10.67 4.25 -0.21
N SER A 511 -11.43 3.75 0.75
CA SER A 511 -10.92 3.37 2.08
C SER A 511 -9.72 2.41 2.03
N VAL A 512 -9.73 1.45 1.11
CA VAL A 512 -8.65 0.46 0.95
C VAL A 512 -7.39 1.14 0.42
N MET A 513 -7.53 2.00 -0.59
CA MET A 513 -6.43 2.76 -1.16
C MET A 513 -5.85 3.76 -0.17
N THR A 514 -6.70 4.43 0.62
CA THR A 514 -6.27 5.32 1.71
C THR A 514 -5.33 4.59 2.67
N ILE A 515 -5.68 3.36 3.07
CA ILE A 515 -4.86 2.55 3.98
C ILE A 515 -3.57 2.14 3.31
N LEU A 516 -3.62 1.60 2.09
CA LEU A 516 -2.45 1.04 1.43
C LEU A 516 -1.48 2.12 0.94
N ASN A 517 -1.98 3.23 0.40
CA ASN A 517 -1.15 4.38 0.03
C ASN A 517 -0.46 4.98 1.25
N THR A 518 -1.09 4.99 2.43
CA THR A 518 -0.44 5.48 3.65
C THR A 518 0.56 4.46 4.20
N LEU A 519 0.18 3.18 4.25
CA LEU A 519 0.95 2.12 4.90
C LEU A 519 2.15 1.63 4.09
N LEU A 520 2.12 1.75 2.77
CA LEU A 520 3.20 1.33 1.88
C LEU A 520 4.26 2.41 1.66
N LEU A 521 4.05 3.63 2.17
CA LEU A 521 5.07 4.67 2.17
C LEU A 521 6.23 4.30 3.08
N VAL A 522 7.44 4.57 2.60
CA VAL A 522 8.67 4.41 3.38
C VAL A 522 8.67 5.41 4.54
N GLY A 523 9.08 4.93 5.71
CA GLY A 523 9.23 5.75 6.92
C GLY A 523 8.07 5.60 7.91
N GLN A 524 8.37 5.90 9.17
CA GLN A 524 7.50 5.72 10.33
C GLN A 524 6.17 6.47 10.17
N ARG A 525 5.06 5.76 10.47
CA ARG A 525 3.72 6.36 10.58
C ARG A 525 3.46 6.92 11.97
N SER A 526 2.77 8.04 12.02
CA SER A 526 2.27 8.69 13.23
C SER A 526 0.99 8.03 13.76
N ALA A 527 0.66 8.28 15.02
CA ALA A 527 -0.60 7.82 15.61
C ALA A 527 -1.84 8.34 14.86
N ASP A 528 -1.80 9.58 14.36
CA ASP A 528 -2.90 10.18 13.59
C ASP A 528 -3.09 9.49 12.24
N GLU A 529 -2.01 9.10 11.57
CA GLU A 529 -2.09 8.33 10.33
C GLU A 529 -2.72 6.95 10.56
N TYR A 530 -2.32 6.22 11.61
CA TYR A 530 -2.96 4.94 11.94
C TYR A 530 -4.42 5.10 12.36
N ALA A 531 -4.76 6.15 13.10
CA ALA A 531 -6.15 6.44 13.46
C ALA A 531 -7.01 6.70 12.20
N SER A 532 -6.45 7.43 11.22
CA SER A 532 -7.08 7.67 9.93
C SER A 532 -7.28 6.37 9.13
N MET A 533 -6.25 5.53 9.05
CA MET A 533 -6.33 4.23 8.39
C MET A 533 -7.34 3.28 9.06
N ALA A 534 -7.36 3.24 10.40
CA ALA A 534 -8.34 2.45 11.12
C ALA A 534 -9.77 2.97 10.94
N ALA A 535 -9.97 4.29 10.83
CA ALA A 535 -11.25 4.88 10.46
C ALA A 535 -11.67 4.48 9.05
N ALA A 536 -10.78 4.62 8.07
CA ALA A 536 -11.02 4.18 6.69
C ALA A 536 -11.40 2.70 6.64
N ARG A 537 -10.72 1.84 7.42
CA ARG A 537 -11.04 0.41 7.48
C ARG A 537 -12.46 0.16 7.96
N ARG A 538 -12.90 0.89 8.97
CA ARG A 538 -14.27 0.78 9.52
C ARG A 538 -15.33 1.24 8.53
N ASP A 539 -14.97 2.09 7.56
CA ASP A 539 -15.86 2.56 6.50
C ASP A 539 -15.94 1.58 5.31
N ILE A 540 -15.11 0.53 5.26
CA ILE A 540 -15.21 -0.53 4.25
C ILE A 540 -16.52 -1.29 4.47
N SER A 541 -17.33 -1.41 3.41
CA SER A 541 -18.63 -2.08 3.48
C SER A 541 -18.49 -3.61 3.62
N ASP A 542 -19.46 -4.26 4.26
CA ASP A 542 -19.53 -5.72 4.35
C ASP A 542 -19.52 -6.38 2.96
N GLU A 543 -20.16 -5.75 1.96
CA GLU A 543 -20.15 -6.23 0.57
C GLU A 543 -18.74 -6.23 -0.03
N THR A 544 -17.95 -5.18 0.24
CA THR A 544 -16.55 -5.09 -0.17
C THR A 544 -15.69 -6.14 0.55
N ILE A 545 -15.89 -6.32 1.86
CA ILE A 545 -15.20 -7.36 2.64
C ILE A 545 -15.54 -8.76 2.11
N GLU A 546 -16.80 -8.97 1.71
CA GLU A 546 -17.23 -10.22 1.11
C GLU A 546 -16.54 -10.48 -0.23
N ALA A 547 -16.42 -9.44 -1.06
CA ALA A 547 -15.80 -9.49 -2.38
C ALA A 547 -14.29 -9.82 -2.35
N PHE A 548 -13.59 -9.52 -1.25
CA PHE A 548 -12.17 -9.90 -1.13
C PHE A 548 -11.95 -11.41 -1.10
N GLY A 549 -12.93 -12.18 -0.64
CA GLY A 549 -12.88 -13.64 -0.69
C GLY A 549 -12.80 -14.31 0.69
N PRO A 550 -12.89 -15.66 0.70
CA PRO A 550 -13.17 -16.42 1.91
C PRO A 550 -12.01 -16.44 2.92
N VAL A 551 -10.76 -16.46 2.45
CA VAL A 551 -9.58 -16.42 3.33
C VAL A 551 -9.49 -15.04 4.00
N PHE A 552 -9.78 -13.98 3.26
CA PHE A 552 -9.84 -12.64 3.82
C PHE A 552 -10.89 -12.55 4.92
N GLN A 553 -12.12 -12.98 4.64
CA GLN A 553 -13.22 -12.96 5.62
C GLN A 553 -12.87 -13.73 6.90
N GLU A 554 -12.34 -14.96 6.76
CA GLU A 554 -11.98 -15.79 7.91
C GLU A 554 -10.95 -15.09 8.81
N LYS A 555 -9.90 -14.55 8.19
CA LYS A 555 -8.81 -13.87 8.91
C LYS A 555 -9.24 -12.53 9.48
N ASN A 556 -10.08 -11.78 8.76
CA ASN A 556 -10.65 -10.53 9.24
C ASN A 556 -11.45 -10.77 10.53
N ILE A 557 -12.30 -11.80 10.56
CA ILE A 557 -13.07 -12.17 11.76
C ILE A 557 -12.13 -12.54 12.92
N GLN A 558 -11.06 -13.30 12.65
CA GLN A 558 -10.07 -13.66 13.69
C GLN A 558 -9.43 -12.41 14.29
N VAL A 559 -8.99 -11.46 13.46
CA VAL A 559 -8.40 -10.20 13.91
C VAL A 559 -9.43 -9.36 14.69
N GLU A 560 -10.64 -9.19 14.17
CA GLU A 560 -11.67 -8.39 14.83
C GLU A 560 -12.06 -8.93 16.21
N ASN A 561 -12.16 -10.26 16.36
CA ASN A 561 -12.45 -10.86 17.65
C ASN A 561 -11.32 -10.60 18.65
N MET A 562 -10.07 -10.75 18.21
CA MET A 562 -8.89 -10.48 19.04
C MET A 562 -8.79 -9.01 19.46
N VAL A 563 -9.12 -8.07 18.57
CA VAL A 563 -9.14 -6.63 18.90
C VAL A 563 -10.32 -6.26 19.81
N LYS A 564 -11.53 -6.80 19.56
CA LYS A 564 -12.73 -6.51 20.38
C LYS A 564 -12.61 -7.04 21.81
N ASP A 565 -11.95 -8.18 22.00
CA ASP A 565 -11.72 -8.73 23.34
C ASP A 565 -10.81 -7.81 24.18
N CYS A 566 -9.89 -7.05 23.55
CA CYS A 566 -9.03 -6.06 24.21
C CYS A 566 -9.78 -4.80 24.70
N VAL A 567 -10.97 -4.50 24.15
CA VAL A 567 -11.79 -3.33 24.50
C VAL A 567 -12.81 -3.64 25.62
N ALA A 568 -13.05 -4.92 25.89
CA ALA A 568 -14.10 -5.38 26.82
C ALA A 568 -13.60 -5.68 28.25
N ALA A 569 -12.27 -5.68 28.47
CA ALA A 569 -11.62 -5.80 29.78
C ALA A 569 -11.35 -4.41 30.38
#